data_AF-A0A958XXD0-F1
#
_entry.id   AF-A0A958XXD0-F1
#
_cell.length_a   1.000
_cell.length_b   1.000
_cell.length_c   1.000
_cell.angle_alpha   90.00
_cell.angle_beta   90.00
_cell.angle_gamma   90.00
#
_symmetry.space_group_name_H-M   'P 1'
#
loop_
_entity.id
_entity.type
_entity.pdbx_description
1 polymer ?
#
loop_
_entity_poly.entity_id
_entity_poly.type
_entity_poly.pdbx_seq_one_letter_code
_entity_poly.pdbx_strand_id
1 'polypeptide(L)'
;SGDLKNPSKSLPLGTLSATLIGMVIYLLIAYKLSISASPEALADTSRVVMAEIAWQGYWLIPVGLAAATISSAIGSILVAPRTLQAIARDRLLPSRSINYWVSQGRGKNDEPYNATVITVAIAFFFIMLGELNAVASIISMFFMVTYGSLCLISFLQHFAADPSYRPTFRSRWYISLFGALACF
;
A
#
# COMPACT_ATOMS: atom_id res chain seq x y z
N SER A 1 -7.00 -6.39 12.43
CA SER A 1 -6.51 -5.85 13.73
C SER A 1 -6.94 -6.71 14.90
N GLY A 2 -8.10 -7.38 14.83
CA GLY A 2 -8.59 -8.25 15.91
C GLY A 2 -7.68 -9.42 16.28
N ASP A 3 -6.78 -9.83 15.38
CA ASP A 3 -5.89 -10.99 15.60
C ASP A 3 -4.55 -10.64 16.29
N LEU A 4 -4.27 -9.36 16.53
CA LEU A 4 -3.04 -8.94 17.21
C LEU A 4 -3.21 -9.01 18.73
N LYS A 5 -2.24 -9.62 19.43
CA LYS A 5 -2.24 -9.71 20.90
C LYS A 5 -2.32 -8.34 21.60
N ASN A 6 -1.63 -7.33 21.06
CA ASN A 6 -1.63 -5.95 21.57
C ASN A 6 -1.62 -4.94 20.41
N PRO A 7 -2.77 -4.66 19.77
CA PRO A 7 -2.82 -3.84 18.55
C PRO A 7 -2.30 -2.41 18.76
N SER A 8 -2.62 -1.81 19.91
CA SER A 8 -2.25 -0.42 20.25
C SER A 8 -0.74 -0.17 20.34
N LYS A 9 0.06 -1.20 20.62
CA LYS A 9 1.53 -1.13 20.64
C LYS A 9 2.14 -1.72 19.38
N SER A 10 1.60 -2.85 18.90
CA SER A 10 2.20 -3.62 17.80
C SER A 10 2.06 -2.91 16.46
N LEU A 11 0.94 -2.20 16.23
CA LEU A 11 0.74 -1.47 14.97
C LEU A 11 1.71 -0.29 14.83
N PRO A 12 1.82 0.66 15.78
CA PRO A 12 2.76 1.77 15.63
C PRO A 12 4.21 1.31 15.53
N LEU A 13 4.63 0.38 16.40
CA LEU A 13 6.00 -0.13 16.40
C LEU A 13 6.33 -0.90 15.12
N GLY A 14 5.44 -1.79 14.69
CA GLY A 14 5.63 -2.60 13.49
C GLY A 14 5.71 -1.73 12.23
N THR A 15 4.73 -0.84 12.04
CA THR A 15 4.69 0.03 10.85
C THR A 15 5.87 1.00 10.81
N LEU A 16 6.19 1.69 11.91
CA LEU A 16 7.30 2.66 11.92
C LEU A 16 8.66 1.97 11.71
N SER A 17 8.89 0.84 12.38
CA SER A 17 10.16 0.10 12.24
C SER A 17 10.31 -0.47 10.83
N ALA A 18 9.25 -1.04 10.26
CA ALA A 18 9.27 -1.56 8.90
C ALA A 18 9.57 -0.46 7.87
N THR A 19 8.93 0.72 8.00
CA THR A 19 9.17 1.87 7.12
C THR A 19 10.61 2.37 7.23
N LEU A 20 11.14 2.53 8.44
CA LEU A 20 12.51 3.01 8.65
C LEU A 20 13.55 2.03 8.09
N ILE A 21 13.39 0.73 8.37
CA ILE A 21 14.29 -0.31 7.85
C ILE A 21 14.22 -0.33 6.31
N GLY A 22 13.02 -0.28 5.74
CA GLY A 22 12.83 -0.23 4.29
C GLY A 22 13.49 0.99 3.65
N MET A 23 13.35 2.16 4.26
CA MET A 23 14.00 3.40 3.80
C MET A 23 15.53 3.27 3.80
N VAL A 24 16.11 2.75 4.89
CA VAL A 24 17.56 2.52 4.97
C VAL A 24 18.02 1.54 3.88
N ILE A 25 17.29 0.45 3.68
CA ILE A 25 17.60 -0.54 2.64
C ILE A 25 17.56 0.11 1.24
N TYR A 26 16.55 0.93 0.94
CA TYR A 26 16.47 1.63 -0.35
C TYR A 26 17.65 2.58 -0.57
N LEU A 27 18.06 3.34 0.46
CA LEU A 27 19.24 4.21 0.37
C LEU A 27 20.52 3.42 0.13
N LEU A 28 20.70 2.29 0.81
CA LEU A 28 21.86 1.41 0.61
C LEU A 28 21.88 0.82 -0.81
N ILE A 29 20.73 0.41 -1.34
CA ILE A 29 20.62 -0.09 -2.72
C ILE A 29 20.97 1.03 -3.71
N ALA A 30 20.42 2.23 -3.54
CA ALA A 30 20.71 3.37 -4.41
C ALA A 30 22.20 3.74 -4.40
N TYR A 31 22.80 3.82 -3.20
CA TYR A 31 24.23 4.06 -3.03
C TYR A 31 25.07 2.99 -3.72
N LYS A 32 24.74 1.71 -3.49
CA LYS A 32 25.45 0.59 -4.11
C LYS A 32 25.36 0.63 -5.63
N LEU A 33 24.18 0.93 -6.19
CA LEU A 33 24.00 1.07 -7.63
C LEU A 33 24.83 2.22 -8.20
N SER A 34 24.86 3.36 -7.52
CA SER A 34 25.64 4.53 -7.94
C SER A 34 27.14 4.29 -8.02
N ILE A 35 27.71 3.45 -7.16
CA ILE A 35 29.16 3.15 -7.19
C ILE A 35 29.52 1.97 -8.10
N SER A 36 28.53 1.16 -8.51
CA SER A 36 28.77 -0.11 -9.19
C SER A 36 28.33 -0.16 -10.65
N ALA A 37 27.60 0.85 -11.14
CA ALA A 37 27.14 0.92 -12.53
C ALA A 37 27.33 2.33 -13.09
N SER A 38 27.61 2.41 -14.40
CA SER A 38 27.67 3.71 -15.09
C SER A 38 26.26 4.29 -15.27
N PRO A 39 26.12 5.62 -15.44
CA PRO A 39 24.82 6.25 -15.70
C PRO A 39 24.09 5.67 -16.91
N GLU A 40 24.83 5.29 -17.96
CA GLU A 40 24.27 4.68 -19.18
C GLU A 40 23.71 3.29 -18.88
N ALA A 41 24.42 2.50 -18.07
CA ALA A 41 23.93 1.19 -17.65
C ALA A 41 22.68 1.32 -16.77
N LEU A 42 22.60 2.32 -15.89
CA LEU A 42 21.43 2.58 -15.05
C LEU A 42 20.21 3.10 -15.83
N ALA A 43 20.44 3.77 -16.97
CA ALA A 43 19.37 4.28 -17.84
C ALA A 43 18.79 3.20 -18.77
N ASP A 44 19.51 2.10 -19.00
CA ASP A 44 19.06 1.00 -19.85
C ASP A 44 18.00 0.14 -19.14
N THR A 45 16.74 0.25 -19.57
CA THR A 45 15.61 -0.52 -19.02
C THR A 45 15.50 -1.94 -19.59
N SER A 46 16.29 -2.28 -20.61
CA SER A 46 16.26 -3.62 -21.22
C SER A 46 16.94 -4.69 -20.37
N ARG A 47 17.77 -4.27 -19.40
CA ARG A 47 18.58 -5.17 -18.56
C ARG A 47 18.22 -5.04 -17.09
N VAL A 48 18.37 -6.13 -16.36
CA VAL A 48 18.25 -6.13 -14.90
C VAL A 48 19.63 -5.85 -14.31
N VAL A 49 20.02 -4.58 -14.26
CA VAL A 49 21.35 -4.13 -13.81
C VAL A 49 21.72 -4.68 -12.42
N MET A 50 20.74 -4.81 -11.52
CA MET A 50 20.96 -5.41 -10.19
C MET A 50 21.47 -6.86 -10.25
N ALA A 51 21.06 -7.63 -11.26
CA ALA A 51 21.46 -9.02 -11.45
C ALA A 51 22.90 -9.14 -11.96
N GLU A 52 23.37 -8.18 -12.76
CA GLU A 52 24.75 -8.17 -13.27
C GLU A 52 25.77 -7.84 -12.16
N ILE A 53 25.38 -6.97 -11.22
CA ILE A 53 26.31 -6.53 -10.16
C ILE A 53 26.36 -7.53 -8.99
N ALA A 54 25.31 -8.31 -8.74
CA ALA A 54 25.27 -9.21 -7.58
C ALA A 54 26.09 -10.48 -7.81
N TRP A 55 26.83 -10.95 -6.78
CA TRP A 55 27.71 -12.14 -6.83
C TRP A 55 27.00 -13.43 -7.32
N GLN A 56 25.67 -13.50 -7.23
CA GLN A 56 24.85 -14.59 -7.78
C GLN A 56 23.55 -14.06 -8.40
N GLY A 57 23.61 -12.88 -9.02
CA GLY A 57 22.41 -12.16 -9.41
C GLY A 57 21.55 -12.83 -10.47
N TYR A 58 22.15 -13.71 -11.31
CA TYR A 58 21.44 -14.39 -12.40
C TYR A 58 20.21 -15.19 -11.96
N TRP A 59 20.20 -15.73 -10.74
CA TRP A 59 19.06 -16.48 -10.19
C TRP A 59 18.47 -15.83 -8.95
N LEU A 60 19.31 -15.28 -8.07
CA LEU A 60 18.85 -14.76 -6.79
C LEU A 60 17.97 -13.51 -6.95
N ILE A 61 18.31 -12.62 -7.89
CA ILE A 61 17.51 -11.41 -8.15
C ILE A 61 16.16 -11.74 -8.78
N PRO A 62 16.06 -12.55 -9.86
CA PRO A 62 14.75 -12.95 -10.40
C PRO A 62 13.87 -13.70 -9.40
N VAL A 63 14.44 -14.60 -8.60
CA VAL A 63 13.67 -15.35 -7.58
C VAL A 63 13.18 -14.41 -6.48
N GLY A 64 14.06 -13.52 -5.98
CA GLY A 64 13.68 -12.53 -4.97
C GLY A 64 12.60 -11.56 -5.47
N LEU A 65 12.73 -11.10 -6.73
CA LEU A 65 11.73 -10.27 -7.40
C LEU A 65 10.39 -11.00 -7.48
N ALA A 66 10.37 -12.24 -7.97
CA ALA A 66 9.15 -13.04 -8.07
C ALA A 66 8.50 -13.26 -6.70
N ALA A 67 9.27 -13.60 -5.67
CA ALA A 67 8.78 -13.79 -4.31
C ALA A 67 8.18 -12.50 -3.74
N ALA A 68 8.85 -11.35 -3.90
CA ALA A 68 8.36 -10.05 -3.42
C ALA A 68 7.08 -9.62 -4.14
N THR A 69 7.01 -9.80 -5.46
CA THR A 69 5.84 -9.46 -6.28
C THR A 69 4.64 -10.34 -5.92
N ILE A 70 4.83 -11.67 -5.84
CA ILE A 70 3.75 -12.60 -5.48
C ILE A 70 3.26 -12.35 -4.05
N SER A 71 4.16 -12.14 -3.09
CA SER A 71 3.80 -11.83 -1.70
C SER A 71 2.94 -10.57 -1.61
N SER A 72 3.34 -9.50 -2.31
CA SER A 72 2.59 -8.23 -2.34
C SER A 72 1.23 -8.36 -3.05
N ALA A 73 1.18 -9.14 -4.14
CA ALA A 73 -0.05 -9.41 -4.88
C ALA A 73 -1.07 -10.19 -4.03
N ILE A 74 -0.64 -11.25 -3.34
CA ILE A 74 -1.50 -12.02 -2.43
C ILE A 74 -2.02 -11.13 -1.30
N GLY A 75 -1.15 -10.32 -0.68
CA GLY A 75 -1.56 -9.37 0.35
C GLY A 75 -2.65 -8.40 -0.13
N SER A 76 -2.50 -7.87 -1.33
CA SER A 76 -3.46 -6.94 -1.92
C SER A 76 -4.80 -7.60 -2.24
N ILE A 77 -4.79 -8.81 -2.81
CA ILE A 77 -6.00 -9.59 -3.13
C ILE A 77 -6.78 -9.98 -1.87
N LEU A 78 -6.12 -10.16 -0.73
CA LEU A 78 -6.78 -10.49 0.54
C LEU A 78 -7.37 -9.27 1.26
N VAL A 79 -6.80 -8.08 1.07
CA VAL A 79 -7.21 -6.86 1.79
C VAL A 79 -8.24 -6.06 1.01
N ALA A 80 -8.02 -5.82 -0.29
CA ALA A 80 -8.86 -4.91 -1.07
C ALA A 80 -10.35 -5.32 -1.11
N PRO A 81 -10.72 -6.60 -1.34
CA PRO A 81 -12.12 -7.03 -1.32
C PRO A 81 -12.79 -6.85 0.05
N ARG A 82 -12.06 -7.11 1.13
CA ARG A 82 -12.57 -6.95 2.50
C ARG A 82 -12.82 -5.49 2.84
N THR A 83 -11.92 -4.60 2.43
CA THR A 83 -12.11 -3.15 2.57
C THR A 83 -13.34 -2.69 1.78
N LEU A 84 -13.48 -3.13 0.53
CA LEU A 84 -14.63 -2.79 -0.31
C LEU A 84 -15.96 -3.31 0.26
N GLN A 85 -15.97 -4.55 0.78
CA GLN A 85 -17.11 -5.14 1.46
C GLN A 85 -17.51 -4.34 2.71
N ALA A 86 -16.54 -3.89 3.52
CA ALA A 86 -16.79 -3.06 4.70
C ALA A 86 -17.42 -1.71 4.32
N ILE A 87 -16.87 -1.03 3.31
CA ILE A 87 -17.43 0.24 2.78
C ILE A 87 -18.88 0.04 2.31
N ALA A 88 -19.18 -1.08 1.66
CA ALA A 88 -20.52 -1.40 1.21
C ALA A 88 -21.50 -1.67 2.37
N ARG A 89 -21.02 -2.24 3.49
CA ARG A 89 -21.83 -2.43 4.72
C ARG A 89 -22.21 -1.11 5.37
N ASP A 90 -21.32 -0.13 5.30
CA ASP A 90 -21.55 1.23 5.78
C ASP A 90 -22.46 2.05 4.83
N ARG A 91 -22.94 1.45 3.74
CA ARG A 91 -23.86 2.03 2.75
C ARG A 91 -23.28 3.28 2.06
N LEU A 92 -21.96 3.35 1.92
CA LEU A 92 -21.25 4.51 1.38
C LEU A 92 -21.20 4.52 -0.16
N LEU A 93 -21.51 3.40 -0.84
CA LEU A 93 -21.49 3.36 -2.30
C LEU A 93 -22.71 4.11 -2.89
N PRO A 94 -22.59 4.67 -4.11
CA PRO A 94 -23.63 5.55 -4.69
C PRO A 94 -25.00 4.90 -4.87
N SER A 95 -25.06 3.57 -5.05
CA SER A 95 -26.31 2.83 -5.28
C SER A 95 -26.59 1.86 -4.13
N ARG A 96 -27.83 1.88 -3.64
CA ARG A 96 -28.30 0.93 -2.60
C ARG A 96 -28.19 -0.52 -3.05
N SER A 97 -28.47 -0.80 -4.32
CA SER A 97 -28.38 -2.15 -4.89
C SER A 97 -26.94 -2.65 -4.92
N ILE A 98 -25.99 -1.76 -5.23
CA ILE A 98 -24.55 -2.09 -5.21
C ILE A 98 -24.08 -2.34 -3.78
N ASN A 99 -24.46 -1.48 -2.81
CA ASN A 99 -24.14 -1.71 -1.41
C ASN A 99 -24.64 -3.09 -0.93
N TYR A 100 -25.91 -3.42 -1.23
CA TYR A 100 -26.46 -4.72 -0.87
C TYR A 100 -25.67 -5.86 -1.51
N TRP A 101 -25.38 -5.79 -2.81
CA TRP A 101 -24.67 -6.88 -3.50
C TRP A 101 -23.22 -7.05 -3.01
N VAL A 102 -22.47 -5.96 -2.83
CA VAL A 102 -21.04 -6.00 -2.46
C VAL A 102 -20.83 -6.34 -0.99
N SER A 103 -21.75 -5.95 -0.10
CA SER A 103 -21.67 -6.21 1.34
C SER A 103 -21.85 -7.69 1.72
N GLN A 104 -22.44 -8.49 0.83
CA GLN A 104 -22.73 -9.90 1.07
C GLN A 104 -21.45 -10.73 1.12
N GLY A 105 -21.24 -11.46 2.22
CA GLY A 105 -20.21 -12.47 2.31
C GLY A 105 -20.78 -13.89 2.18
N ARG A 106 -19.91 -14.86 1.90
CA ARG A 106 -20.28 -16.27 1.72
C ARG A 106 -19.60 -17.17 2.75
N GLY A 107 -20.32 -18.19 3.20
CA GLY A 107 -19.80 -19.21 4.12
C GLY A 107 -19.61 -18.71 5.55
N LYS A 108 -18.99 -19.55 6.38
CA LYS A 108 -18.81 -19.29 7.83
C LYS A 108 -17.85 -18.14 8.14
N ASN A 109 -16.90 -17.90 7.23
CA ASN A 109 -15.85 -16.88 7.38
C ASN A 109 -16.20 -15.56 6.68
N ASP A 110 -17.44 -15.42 6.20
CA ASP A 110 -17.93 -14.18 5.60
C ASP A 110 -17.07 -13.71 4.39
N GLU A 111 -16.66 -14.65 3.56
CA GLU A 111 -15.75 -14.43 2.42
C GLU A 111 -16.34 -13.42 1.43
N PRO A 112 -15.62 -12.34 1.06
CA PRO A 112 -16.13 -11.21 0.27
C PRO A 112 -16.20 -11.50 -1.24
N TYR A 113 -16.84 -12.61 -1.65
CA TYR A 113 -16.81 -13.11 -3.04
C TYR A 113 -17.15 -12.05 -4.09
N ASN A 114 -18.25 -11.30 -3.90
CA ASN A 114 -18.70 -10.29 -4.86
C ASN A 114 -17.70 -9.13 -4.97
N ALA A 115 -17.14 -8.68 -3.85
CA ALA A 115 -16.10 -7.65 -3.84
C ALA A 115 -14.79 -8.16 -4.46
N THR A 116 -14.46 -9.44 -4.30
CA THR A 116 -13.29 -10.07 -4.93
C THR A 116 -13.43 -10.07 -6.45
N VAL A 117 -14.61 -10.40 -6.99
CA VAL A 117 -14.86 -10.35 -8.44
C VAL A 117 -14.64 -8.93 -8.98
N ILE A 118 -15.16 -7.89 -8.31
CA ILE A 118 -14.91 -6.50 -8.70
C ILE A 118 -13.41 -6.18 -8.69
N THR A 119 -12.72 -6.56 -7.62
CA THR A 119 -11.29 -6.23 -7.43
C THR A 119 -10.43 -6.91 -8.50
N VAL A 120 -10.70 -8.17 -8.82
CA VAL A 120 -10.02 -8.92 -9.88
C VAL A 120 -10.33 -8.34 -11.25
N ALA A 121 -11.57 -7.94 -11.53
CA ALA A 121 -11.93 -7.30 -12.80
C ALA A 121 -11.17 -5.98 -13.01
N ILE A 122 -11.07 -5.14 -11.97
CA ILE A 122 -10.29 -3.90 -12.01
C ILE A 122 -8.79 -4.21 -12.21
N ALA A 123 -8.25 -5.17 -11.48
CA ALA A 123 -6.85 -5.56 -11.63
C ALA A 123 -6.56 -6.07 -13.06
N PHE A 124 -7.45 -6.89 -13.62
CA PHE A 124 -7.32 -7.40 -14.98
C PHE A 124 -7.35 -6.29 -16.02
N PHE A 125 -8.24 -5.29 -15.85
CA PHE A 125 -8.26 -4.10 -16.71
C PHE A 125 -6.91 -3.38 -16.75
N PHE A 126 -6.27 -3.16 -15.59
CA PHE A 126 -4.95 -2.52 -15.55
C PHE A 126 -3.83 -3.40 -16.11
N ILE A 127 -3.91 -4.73 -15.93
CA ILE A 127 -2.95 -5.66 -16.54
C ILE A 127 -3.06 -5.62 -18.07
N MET A 128 -4.28 -5.54 -18.62
CA MET A 128 -4.50 -5.46 -20.07
C MET A 128 -3.92 -4.18 -20.70
N LEU A 129 -3.76 -3.10 -19.94
CA LEU A 129 -3.14 -1.87 -20.44
C LEU A 129 -1.63 -2.05 -20.73
N GLY A 130 -0.96 -3.03 -20.10
CA GLY A 130 0.43 -3.41 -20.39
C GLY A 130 1.51 -2.36 -20.08
N GLU A 131 1.15 -1.14 -19.72
CA GLU A 131 2.08 -0.03 -19.47
C GLU A 131 2.27 0.18 -17.96
N LEU A 132 3.33 -0.44 -17.42
CA LEU A 132 3.58 -0.54 -15.98
C LEU A 132 3.84 0.83 -15.34
N ASN A 133 4.42 1.79 -16.09
CA ASN A 133 4.72 3.12 -15.58
C ASN A 133 3.44 3.94 -15.33
N ALA A 134 2.47 3.90 -16.26
CA ALA A 134 1.18 4.53 -16.09
C ALA A 134 0.42 3.92 -14.92
N VAL A 135 0.42 2.58 -14.80
CA VAL A 135 -0.20 1.89 -13.67
C VAL A 135 0.44 2.34 -12.35
N ALA A 136 1.78 2.40 -12.30
CA ALA A 136 2.49 2.89 -11.12
C ALA A 136 2.12 4.34 -10.77
N SER A 137 2.06 5.23 -11.76
CA SER A 137 1.66 6.63 -11.56
C SER A 137 0.24 6.77 -11.00
N ILE A 138 -0.73 6.01 -11.55
CA ILE A 138 -2.12 6.01 -11.08
C ILE A 138 -2.20 5.48 -9.64
N ILE A 139 -1.51 4.40 -9.33
CA ILE A 139 -1.47 3.83 -7.98
C ILE A 139 -0.87 4.83 -6.99
N SER A 140 0.27 5.47 -7.35
CA SER A 140 0.90 6.50 -6.53
C SER A 140 -0.06 7.66 -6.26
N MET A 141 -0.81 8.14 -7.25
CA MET A 141 -1.81 9.19 -7.05
C MET A 141 -2.87 8.79 -6.00
N PHE A 142 -3.45 7.59 -6.09
CA PHE A 142 -4.44 7.13 -5.13
C PHE A 142 -3.87 6.98 -3.71
N PHE A 143 -2.63 6.48 -3.58
CA PHE A 143 -1.96 6.40 -2.27
C PHE A 143 -1.66 7.77 -1.69
N MET A 144 -1.17 8.71 -2.50
CA MET A 144 -0.87 10.09 -2.05
C MET A 144 -2.13 10.81 -1.57
N VAL A 145 -3.24 10.72 -2.31
CA VAL A 145 -4.52 11.30 -1.88
C VAL A 145 -5.01 10.65 -0.58
N THR A 146 -4.87 9.34 -0.45
CA THR A 146 -5.28 8.62 0.77
C THR A 146 -4.43 9.03 1.98
N TYR A 147 -3.10 9.05 1.84
CA TYR A 147 -2.20 9.45 2.91
C TYR A 147 -2.37 10.92 3.28
N GLY A 148 -2.50 11.81 2.28
CA GLY A 148 -2.78 13.23 2.47
C GLY A 148 -4.09 13.46 3.22
N SER A 149 -5.15 12.74 2.84
CA SER A 149 -6.45 12.81 3.52
C SER A 149 -6.38 12.31 4.96
N LEU A 150 -5.70 11.20 5.23
CA LEU A 150 -5.52 10.69 6.60
C LEU A 150 -4.73 11.68 7.48
N CYS A 151 -3.66 12.24 6.94
CA CYS A 151 -2.85 13.26 7.62
C CYS A 151 -3.67 14.54 7.89
N LEU A 152 -4.45 14.99 6.91
CA LEU A 152 -5.31 16.16 7.04
C LEU A 152 -6.40 15.94 8.09
N ILE A 153 -7.09 14.79 8.07
CA ILE A 153 -8.10 14.44 9.07
C ILE A 153 -7.48 14.40 10.47
N SER A 154 -6.32 13.77 10.64
CA SER A 154 -5.60 13.74 11.92
C SER A 154 -5.23 15.13 12.43
N PHE A 155 -4.76 16.01 11.53
CA PHE A 155 -4.46 17.41 11.83
C PHE A 155 -5.73 18.15 12.27
N LEU A 156 -6.81 18.10 11.49
CA LEU A 156 -8.06 18.79 11.79
C LEU A 156 -8.68 18.31 13.10
N GLN A 157 -8.70 17.00 13.35
CA GLN A 157 -9.22 16.41 14.58
C GLN A 157 -8.44 16.84 15.84
N HIS A 158 -7.14 17.13 15.71
CA HIS A 158 -6.35 17.67 16.82
C HIS A 158 -6.87 19.04 17.27
N PHE A 159 -7.33 19.89 16.35
CA PHE A 159 -7.85 21.23 16.65
C PHE A 159 -9.36 21.25 16.91
N ALA A 160 -10.12 20.33 16.29
CA ALA A 160 -11.56 20.22 16.48
C ALA A 160 -11.97 19.75 17.89
N ALA A 161 -11.03 19.15 18.64
CA ALA A 161 -11.23 18.68 20.01
C ALA A 161 -12.46 17.78 20.19
N ASP A 162 -12.76 16.95 19.18
CA ASP A 162 -13.88 16.00 19.22
C ASP A 162 -13.73 15.05 20.43
N PRO A 163 -14.72 14.98 21.35
CA PRO A 163 -14.66 14.10 22.52
C PRO A 163 -14.45 12.61 22.21
N SER A 164 -14.83 12.18 21.00
CA SER A 164 -14.66 10.82 20.49
C SER A 164 -13.24 10.53 19.98
N TYR A 165 -12.46 11.56 19.63
CA TYR A 165 -11.10 11.43 19.11
C TYR A 165 -10.08 11.34 20.25
N ARG A 166 -9.77 10.10 20.68
CA ARG A 166 -8.82 9.83 21.77
C ARG A 166 -7.66 8.93 21.30
N PRO A 167 -6.70 9.47 20.53
CA PRO A 167 -5.60 8.66 19.97
C PRO A 167 -4.71 8.09 21.08
N THR A 168 -4.51 6.77 21.05
CA THR A 168 -3.59 6.08 21.98
C THR A 168 -2.13 6.37 21.65
N PHE A 169 -1.82 6.60 20.37
CA PHE A 169 -0.52 7.06 19.91
C PHE A 169 -0.55 8.58 19.72
N ARG A 170 0.14 9.32 20.59
CA ARG A 170 0.17 10.79 20.56
C ARG A 170 1.22 11.27 19.56
N SER A 171 0.79 11.54 18.33
CA SER A 171 1.60 12.29 17.36
C SER A 171 1.44 13.80 17.56
N ARG A 172 2.45 14.59 17.16
CA ARG A 172 2.36 16.05 17.20
C ARG A 172 1.67 16.57 15.93
N TRP A 173 0.85 17.61 16.07
CA TRP A 173 0.01 18.13 14.98
C TRP A 173 0.81 18.54 13.74
N TYR A 174 2.01 19.10 13.92
CA TYR A 174 2.85 19.57 12.80
C TYR A 174 3.35 18.41 11.92
N ILE A 175 3.47 17.19 12.47
CA ILE A 175 3.82 16.00 11.68
C ILE A 175 2.66 15.64 10.74
N SER A 176 1.43 15.74 11.24
CA SER A 176 0.23 15.49 10.43
C SER A 176 0.03 16.57 9.37
N LEU A 177 0.28 17.85 9.71
CA LEU A 177 0.22 18.95 8.74
C LEU A 177 1.28 18.80 7.64
N PHE A 178 2.53 18.53 8.02
CA PHE A 178 3.61 18.30 7.06
C PHE A 178 3.30 17.14 6.13
N GLY A 179 2.81 16.02 6.67
CA GLY A 179 2.40 14.87 5.87
C GLY A 179 1.30 15.21 4.86
N ALA A 180 0.30 16.00 5.26
CA ALA A 180 -0.76 16.43 4.36
C ALA A 180 -0.21 17.31 3.23
N LEU A 181 0.61 18.31 3.56
CA LEU A 181 1.23 19.22 2.58
C LEU A 181 2.25 18.52 1.66
N ALA A 182 2.92 17.47 2.13
CA ALA A 182 3.83 16.71 1.29
C ALA A 182 3.11 15.76 0.31
N CYS A 183 1.81 15.48 0.55
CA CYS A 183 1.02 14.57 -0.28
C CYS A 183 0.20 15.27 -1.37
N PHE A 184 -0.15 16.55 -1.17
CA PHE A 184 -0.92 17.39 -2.10
C PHE A 184 -0.01 18.35 -2.85
#